data_AF-A0A0G4HLK6-F1
#
_entry.id   AF-A0A0G4HLK6-F1
#
_cell.length_a   1.000
_cell.length_b   1.000
_cell.length_c   1.000
_cell.angle_alpha   90.00
_cell.angle_beta   90.00
_cell.angle_gamma   90.00
#
_symmetry.space_group_name_H-M   'P 1'
#
loop_
_entity.id
_entity.type
_entity.pdbx_description
1 polymer ?
#
loop_
_entity_poly.entity_id
_entity_poly.type
_entity_poly.pdbx_seq_one_letter_code
_entity_poly.pdbx_strand_id
1 'polypeptide(L)'
;MAVHNWFNLFTLPTILLLAFRDLWYWSTDTYTQTFVISYFIIDFFWILAGQQWVVKDPASVLLHHAATIVLLVVSTFREEYKPFWSSFAMIEVNTVLLLALRSGKLEAWLGPIASIFHTAFLLSWFPLRWGCPLYTLGALVSFWFESGHDKVHLTLMIVCSLLLLHMQVKWSAKLLNGQIRTMVSHGL
;
A
#
# COMPACT_ATOMS: atom_id res chain seq x y z
N MET A 1 -0.86 20.80 0.85
CA MET A 1 -0.89 19.75 1.90
C MET A 1 -2.30 19.31 2.26
N ALA A 2 -3.23 20.24 2.60
CA ALA A 2 -4.59 19.87 2.99
C ALA A 2 -5.36 19.07 1.92
N VAL A 3 -5.28 19.45 0.64
CA VAL A 3 -6.04 18.78 -0.44
C VAL A 3 -5.59 17.33 -0.65
N HIS A 4 -4.28 17.07 -0.69
CA HIS A 4 -3.71 15.72 -0.82
C HIS A 4 -4.12 14.81 0.35
N ASN A 5 -4.05 15.32 1.58
CA ASN A 5 -4.47 14.58 2.76
C ASN A 5 -5.98 14.25 2.74
N TRP A 6 -6.83 15.19 2.31
CA TRP A 6 -8.27 14.93 2.16
C TRP A 6 -8.54 13.90 1.06
N PHE A 7 -7.89 14.03 -0.09
CA PHE A 7 -8.00 13.06 -1.18
C PHE A 7 -7.65 11.64 -0.72
N ASN A 8 -6.54 11.47 0.00
CA ASN A 8 -6.12 10.18 0.54
C ASN A 8 -7.08 9.67 1.63
N LEU A 9 -7.55 10.55 2.52
CA LEU A 9 -8.49 10.20 3.58
C LEU A 9 -9.82 9.67 3.05
N PHE A 10 -10.31 10.18 1.91
CA PHE A 10 -11.54 9.67 1.29
C PHE A 10 -11.30 8.46 0.40
N THR A 11 -10.25 8.49 -0.43
CA THR A 11 -10.07 7.48 -1.49
C THR A 11 -9.58 6.15 -0.94
N LEU A 12 -8.71 6.15 0.08
CA LEU A 12 -8.11 4.91 0.56
C LEU A 12 -9.05 4.01 1.37
N PRO A 13 -9.99 4.54 2.21
CA PRO A 13 -11.06 3.70 2.75
C PRO A 13 -11.90 3.06 1.66
N THR A 14 -12.18 3.77 0.56
CA THR A 14 -12.87 3.18 -0.59
C THR A 14 -12.04 2.06 -1.22
N ILE A 15 -10.73 2.25 -1.42
CA ILE A 15 -9.83 1.20 -1.92
C ILE A 15 -9.81 -0.01 -0.96
N LEU A 16 -9.79 0.21 0.35
CA LEU A 16 -9.84 -0.86 1.34
C LEU A 16 -11.13 -1.68 1.22
N LEU A 17 -12.28 -1.01 1.14
CA LEU A 17 -13.58 -1.67 1.00
C LEU A 17 -13.67 -2.46 -0.31
N LEU A 18 -13.17 -1.90 -1.41
CA LEU A 18 -13.12 -2.58 -2.70
C LEU A 18 -12.18 -3.78 -2.67
N ALA A 19 -10.99 -3.67 -2.08
CA ALA A 19 -10.05 -4.78 -1.95
C ALA A 19 -10.61 -5.92 -1.07
N PHE A 20 -11.30 -5.60 0.03
CA PHE A 20 -12.00 -6.58 0.85
C PHE A 20 -13.13 -7.28 0.10
N ARG A 21 -13.95 -6.51 -0.63
CA ARG A 21 -14.99 -7.06 -1.50
C ARG A 21 -14.37 -8.02 -2.52
N ASP A 22 -13.28 -7.64 -3.16
CA ASP A 22 -12.64 -8.44 -4.20
C ASP A 22 -12.02 -9.73 -3.64
N LEU A 23 -11.44 -9.68 -2.43
CA LEU A 23 -11.02 -10.89 -1.71
C LEU A 23 -12.20 -11.80 -1.35
N TRP A 24 -13.33 -11.22 -0.95
CA TRP A 24 -14.50 -11.99 -0.57
C TRP A 24 -15.12 -12.72 -1.76
N TYR A 25 -15.25 -12.04 -2.90
CA TYR A 25 -15.85 -12.61 -4.11
C TYR A 25 -14.85 -13.25 -5.05
N TRP A 26 -13.56 -13.26 -4.71
CA TRP A 26 -12.47 -13.75 -5.57
C TRP A 26 -12.53 -13.23 -7.02
N SER A 27 -13.04 -12.02 -7.16
CA SER A 27 -13.29 -11.39 -8.46
C SER A 27 -13.15 -9.88 -8.32
N THR A 28 -12.65 -9.24 -9.37
CA THR A 28 -12.59 -7.79 -9.45
C THR A 28 -13.04 -7.38 -10.84
N ASP A 29 -13.82 -6.29 -10.90
CA ASP A 29 -14.29 -5.72 -12.15
C ASP A 29 -13.29 -4.68 -12.68
N THR A 30 -13.33 -4.43 -14.00
CA THR A 30 -12.40 -3.50 -14.67
C THR A 30 -12.50 -2.08 -14.12
N TYR A 31 -13.68 -1.66 -13.68
CA TYR A 31 -13.86 -0.31 -13.11
C TYR A 31 -13.10 -0.16 -11.81
N THR A 32 -13.20 -1.14 -10.91
CA THR A 32 -12.46 -1.20 -9.65
C THR A 32 -10.95 -1.23 -9.88
N GLN A 33 -10.48 -2.05 -10.82
CA GLN A 33 -9.06 -2.07 -11.20
C GLN A 33 -8.56 -0.71 -11.68
N THR A 34 -9.32 -0.10 -12.60
CA THR A 34 -8.99 1.20 -13.18
C THR A 34 -8.98 2.29 -12.11
N PHE A 35 -9.95 2.30 -11.21
CA PHE A 35 -10.05 3.25 -10.11
C PHE A 35 -8.83 3.20 -9.19
N VAL A 36 -8.45 2.00 -8.74
CA VAL A 36 -7.31 1.80 -7.83
C VAL A 36 -5.98 2.16 -8.51
N ILE A 37 -5.74 1.68 -9.74
CA ILE A 37 -4.52 2.03 -10.50
C ILE A 37 -4.45 3.55 -10.72
N SER A 38 -5.55 4.18 -11.12
CA SER A 38 -5.59 5.63 -11.36
C SER A 38 -5.28 6.41 -10.09
N TYR A 39 -5.80 5.99 -8.94
CA TYR A 39 -5.43 6.57 -7.65
C TYR A 39 -3.91 6.52 -7.43
N PHE A 40 -3.29 5.35 -7.61
CA PHE A 40 -1.84 5.21 -7.38
C PHE A 40 -1.00 6.06 -8.33
N ILE A 41 -1.40 6.14 -9.60
CA ILE A 41 -0.73 6.99 -10.58
C ILE A 41 -0.85 8.47 -10.17
N ILE A 42 -2.06 8.91 -9.78
CA ILE A 42 -2.30 10.28 -9.32
C ILE A 42 -1.45 10.59 -8.09
N ASP A 43 -1.43 9.71 -7.07
CA ASP A 43 -0.67 9.88 -5.84
C ASP A 43 0.84 9.94 -6.12
N PHE A 44 1.34 9.07 -7.01
CA PHE A 44 2.73 9.08 -7.46
C PHE A 44 3.12 10.42 -8.09
N PHE A 45 2.34 10.93 -9.05
CA PHE A 45 2.63 12.22 -9.68
C PHE A 45 2.46 13.39 -8.73
N TRP A 46 1.54 13.31 -7.78
CA TRP A 46 1.37 14.33 -6.74
C TRP A 46 2.62 14.44 -5.87
N ILE A 47 3.18 13.30 -5.44
CA ILE A 47 4.42 13.27 -4.67
C ILE A 47 5.61 13.69 -5.52
N LEU A 48 5.65 13.31 -6.80
CA LEU A 48 6.71 13.72 -7.71
C LEU A 48 6.76 15.24 -7.89
N ALA A 49 5.59 15.88 -8.02
CA ALA A 49 5.45 17.33 -8.15
C ALA A 49 5.65 18.08 -6.82
N GLY A 50 5.24 17.48 -5.70
CA GLY A 50 5.24 18.11 -4.37
C GLY A 50 6.37 17.68 -3.42
N GLN A 51 7.29 16.82 -3.87
CA GLN A 51 8.40 16.17 -3.14
C GLN A 51 8.42 16.40 -1.62
N GLN A 52 9.27 17.33 -1.15
CA GLN A 52 9.50 17.56 0.28
C GLN A 52 8.36 18.29 1.00
N TRP A 53 7.44 18.89 0.26
CA TRP A 53 6.28 19.58 0.81
C TRP A 53 5.14 18.60 1.14
N VAL A 54 5.14 17.42 0.51
CA VAL A 54 4.13 16.38 0.72
C VAL A 54 4.64 15.28 1.65
N VAL A 55 5.89 14.86 1.50
CA VAL A 55 6.52 13.79 2.31
C VAL A 55 7.98 14.11 2.59
N LYS A 56 8.50 13.72 3.77
CA LYS A 56 9.91 14.01 4.12
C LYS A 56 10.93 13.08 3.42
N ASP A 57 10.52 11.90 2.96
CA ASP A 57 11.37 10.94 2.22
C ASP A 57 10.71 10.57 0.87
N PRO A 58 10.64 11.51 -0.09
CA PRO A 58 9.88 11.33 -1.34
C PRO A 58 10.43 10.18 -2.19
N ALA A 59 11.75 10.00 -2.26
CA ALA A 59 12.34 8.91 -3.04
C ALA A 59 11.88 7.53 -2.54
N SER A 60 11.83 7.36 -1.22
CA SER A 60 11.34 6.14 -0.60
C SER A 60 9.86 5.89 -0.94
N VAL A 61 9.02 6.91 -0.87
CA VAL A 61 7.58 6.76 -1.12
C VAL A 61 7.30 6.54 -2.61
N LEU A 62 8.02 7.24 -3.50
CA LEU A 62 7.92 7.07 -4.95
C LEU A 62 8.34 5.66 -5.37
N LEU A 63 9.42 5.11 -4.81
CA LEU A 63 9.86 3.74 -5.11
C LEU A 63 8.79 2.70 -4.71
N HIS A 64 8.17 2.91 -3.55
CA HIS A 64 7.09 2.06 -3.05
C HIS A 64 5.87 2.12 -3.99
N HIS A 65 5.39 3.32 -4.34
CA HIS A 65 4.27 3.46 -5.28
C HIS A 65 4.60 2.88 -6.66
N ALA A 66 5.81 3.11 -7.19
CA ALA A 66 6.22 2.55 -8.48
C ALA A 66 6.17 1.01 -8.45
N ALA A 67 6.70 0.38 -7.40
CA ALA A 67 6.62 -1.08 -7.23
C ALA A 67 5.16 -1.56 -7.10
N THR A 68 4.33 -0.87 -6.32
CA THR A 68 2.90 -1.20 -6.17
C THR A 68 2.14 -1.07 -7.49
N ILE A 69 2.36 -0.02 -8.27
CA ILE A 69 1.72 0.19 -9.59
C ILE A 69 2.09 -0.96 -10.53
N VAL A 70 3.36 -1.31 -10.61
CA VAL A 70 3.82 -2.43 -11.45
C VAL A 70 3.12 -3.73 -11.02
N LEU A 71 3.07 -4.01 -9.73
CA LEU A 71 2.43 -5.23 -9.21
C LEU A 71 0.93 -5.28 -9.50
N LEU A 72 0.23 -4.16 -9.32
CA LEU A 72 -1.18 -4.00 -9.63
C LEU A 72 -1.44 -4.20 -11.14
N VAL A 73 -0.68 -3.53 -12.01
CA VAL A 73 -0.81 -3.67 -13.46
C VAL A 73 -0.50 -5.09 -13.90
N VAL A 74 0.58 -5.70 -13.42
CA VAL A 74 0.96 -7.05 -13.85
C VAL A 74 -0.07 -8.10 -13.39
N SER A 75 -0.68 -7.89 -12.23
CA SER A 75 -1.72 -8.78 -11.71
C SER A 75 -3.01 -8.79 -12.52
N THR A 76 -3.21 -7.85 -13.46
CA THR A 76 -4.39 -7.86 -14.35
C THR A 76 -4.19 -8.66 -15.63
N PHE A 77 -2.95 -9.03 -15.98
CA PHE A 77 -2.67 -9.76 -17.23
C PHE A 77 -3.09 -11.22 -17.22
N ARG A 78 -3.19 -11.86 -16.04
CA ARG A 78 -3.55 -13.27 -15.91
C ARG A 78 -4.52 -13.48 -14.76
N GLU A 79 -5.53 -14.32 -15.00
CA GLU A 79 -6.56 -14.71 -14.02
C GLU A 79 -5.95 -15.26 -12.73
N GLU A 80 -4.88 -16.06 -12.86
CA GLU A 80 -4.15 -16.67 -11.74
C GLU A 80 -3.53 -15.63 -10.79
N TYR A 81 -3.28 -14.40 -11.26
CA TYR A 81 -2.66 -13.33 -10.47
C TYR A 81 -3.68 -12.43 -9.77
N LYS A 82 -4.98 -12.59 -10.04
CA LYS A 82 -6.06 -11.80 -9.42
C LYS A 82 -6.02 -11.78 -7.88
N PRO A 83 -5.64 -12.83 -7.15
CA PRO A 83 -5.55 -12.76 -5.69
C PRO A 83 -4.46 -11.79 -5.20
N PHE A 84 -3.41 -11.58 -6.01
CA PHE A 84 -2.32 -10.66 -5.67
C PHE A 84 -2.76 -9.20 -5.79
N TRP A 85 -3.65 -8.88 -6.72
CA TRP A 85 -4.23 -7.55 -6.89
C TRP A 85 -4.74 -6.97 -5.56
N SER A 86 -5.63 -7.69 -4.88
CA SER A 86 -6.23 -7.22 -3.63
C SER A 86 -5.20 -7.13 -2.52
N SER A 87 -4.23 -8.04 -2.50
CA SER A 87 -3.12 -8.02 -1.55
C SER A 87 -2.26 -6.76 -1.71
N PHE A 88 -1.95 -6.36 -2.95
CA PHE A 88 -1.18 -5.15 -3.23
C PHE A 88 -1.96 -3.87 -2.96
N ALA A 89 -3.27 -3.84 -3.26
CA ALA A 89 -4.13 -2.71 -2.92
C ALA A 89 -4.19 -2.47 -1.40
N MET A 90 -4.22 -3.54 -0.60
CA MET A 90 -4.28 -3.46 0.86
C MET A 90 -2.97 -3.02 1.53
N ILE A 91 -1.81 -3.30 0.92
CA ILE A 91 -0.50 -2.87 1.45
C ILE A 91 -0.44 -1.35 1.68
N GLU A 92 -1.16 -0.57 0.87
CA GLU A 92 -1.10 0.89 0.88
C GLU A 92 -2.03 1.55 1.89
N VAL A 93 -3.09 0.85 2.28
CA VAL A 93 -4.00 1.32 3.32
C VAL A 93 -3.27 1.46 4.67
N ASN A 94 -2.29 0.58 4.90
CA ASN A 94 -1.41 0.64 6.06
C ASN A 94 -0.56 1.92 6.11
N THR A 95 -0.16 2.44 4.95
CA THR A 95 0.61 3.69 4.85
C THR A 95 -0.21 4.89 5.36
N VAL A 96 -1.54 4.87 5.22
CA VAL A 96 -2.40 6.00 5.58
C VAL A 96 -3.03 5.92 6.95
N LEU A 97 -3.38 4.75 7.46
CA LEU A 97 -3.68 4.63 8.89
C LEU A 97 -2.48 5.13 9.73
N LEU A 98 -1.26 4.84 9.29
CA LEU A 98 -0.05 5.38 9.89
C LEU A 98 0.03 6.92 9.83
N LEU A 99 -0.35 7.54 8.71
CA LEU A 99 -0.36 9.00 8.55
C LEU A 99 -1.47 9.65 9.40
N ALA A 100 -2.66 9.03 9.43
CA ALA A 100 -3.81 9.50 10.19
C ALA A 100 -3.54 9.45 11.70
N LEU A 101 -3.02 8.33 12.21
CA LEU A 101 -2.66 8.16 13.63
C LEU A 101 -1.55 9.14 14.05
N ARG A 102 -0.56 9.40 13.17
CA ARG A 102 0.53 10.34 13.48
C ARG A 102 0.18 11.81 13.44
N SER A 103 -0.91 12.17 12.75
CA SER A 103 -1.34 13.56 12.69
C SER A 103 -1.88 14.08 14.03
N GLY A 104 -2.12 13.20 15.01
CA GLY A 104 -2.78 13.53 16.28
C GLY A 104 -4.26 13.93 16.13
N LYS A 105 -4.73 14.12 14.88
CA LYS A 105 -6.10 14.54 14.58
C LYS A 105 -7.11 13.43 14.83
N LEU A 106 -6.67 12.17 14.76
CA LEU A 106 -7.56 11.03 14.97
C LEU A 106 -8.10 10.99 16.41
N GLU A 107 -7.24 11.27 17.41
CA GLU A 107 -7.67 11.40 18.81
C GLU A 107 -8.59 12.62 19.02
N ALA A 108 -8.30 13.74 18.35
CA ALA A 108 -9.13 14.93 18.41
C ALA A 108 -10.52 14.74 17.77
N TRP A 109 -10.63 13.91 16.72
CA TRP A 109 -11.88 13.68 15.98
C TRP A 109 -12.71 12.53 16.53
N LEU A 110 -12.06 11.44 16.96
CA LEU A 110 -12.75 10.21 17.36
C LEU A 110 -12.80 10.00 18.88
N GLY A 111 -12.05 10.80 19.65
CA GLY A 111 -12.02 10.71 21.11
C GLY A 111 -11.68 9.28 21.59
N PRO A 112 -12.48 8.65 22.47
CA PRO A 112 -12.21 7.31 23.01
C PRO A 112 -12.09 6.21 21.94
N ILE A 113 -12.78 6.39 20.79
CA ILE A 113 -12.82 5.42 19.70
C ILE A 113 -11.46 5.35 18.99
N ALA A 114 -10.62 6.38 19.11
CA ALA A 114 -9.27 6.40 18.55
C ALA A 114 -8.42 5.22 19.06
N SER A 115 -8.64 4.73 20.30
CA SER A 115 -7.94 3.56 20.84
C SER A 115 -8.27 2.25 20.11
N ILE A 116 -9.53 2.10 19.67
CA ILE A 116 -10.00 0.95 18.90
C ILE A 116 -9.34 0.96 17.51
N PHE A 117 -9.31 2.13 16.86
CA PHE A 117 -8.62 2.30 15.58
C PHE A 117 -7.11 2.05 15.69
N HIS A 118 -6.45 2.50 16.78
CA HIS A 118 -5.05 2.17 17.05
C HIS A 118 -4.84 0.66 17.19
N THR A 119 -5.71 -0.02 17.93
CA THR A 119 -5.60 -1.47 18.16
C THR A 119 -5.85 -2.25 16.87
N ALA A 120 -6.90 -1.91 16.13
CA ALA A 120 -7.20 -2.50 14.83
C ALA A 120 -6.04 -2.27 13.85
N PHE A 121 -5.43 -1.08 13.86
CA PHE A 121 -4.25 -0.78 13.08
C PHE A 121 -3.07 -1.67 13.46
N LEU A 122 -2.69 -1.74 14.74
CA LEU A 122 -1.58 -2.58 15.22
C LEU A 122 -1.81 -4.07 14.89
N LEU A 123 -3.05 -4.54 14.97
CA LEU A 123 -3.42 -5.91 14.61
C LEU A 123 -3.36 -6.14 13.10
N SER A 124 -3.79 -5.16 12.28
CA SER A 124 -3.68 -5.21 10.82
C SER A 124 -2.25 -5.00 10.32
N TRP A 125 -1.41 -4.36 11.14
CA TRP A 125 -0.05 -3.98 10.80
C TRP A 125 0.78 -5.19 10.41
N PHE A 126 0.76 -6.24 11.23
CA PHE A 126 1.56 -7.44 10.98
C PHE A 126 1.14 -8.20 9.69
N PRO A 127 -0.12 -8.61 9.51
CA PRO A 127 -0.54 -9.37 8.33
C PRO A 127 -0.43 -8.56 7.04
N LEU A 128 -0.75 -7.27 7.03
CA LEU A 128 -0.71 -6.47 5.80
C LEU A 128 0.72 -6.07 5.40
N ARG A 129 1.61 -5.90 6.37
CA ARG A 129 2.98 -5.41 6.14
C ARG A 129 3.98 -6.53 5.88
N TRP A 130 3.76 -7.68 6.49
CA TRP A 130 4.65 -8.84 6.39
C TRP A 130 3.93 -10.01 5.73
N GLY A 131 2.72 -10.33 6.17
CA GLY A 131 1.93 -11.44 5.66
C GLY A 131 1.66 -11.34 4.16
N CYS A 132 1.09 -10.22 3.67
CA CYS A 132 0.77 -10.03 2.26
C CYS A 132 2.02 -10.13 1.36
N PRO A 133 3.11 -9.36 1.56
CA PRO A 133 4.31 -9.49 0.73
C PRO A 133 4.95 -10.89 0.76
N LEU A 134 5.01 -11.54 1.93
CA LEU A 134 5.61 -12.87 2.06
C LEU A 134 4.75 -13.95 1.41
N TYR A 135 3.43 -13.89 1.59
CA TYR A 135 2.48 -14.78 0.92
C TYR A 135 2.60 -14.65 -0.60
N THR A 136 2.58 -13.42 -1.11
CA THR A 136 2.69 -13.17 -2.54
C THR A 136 4.03 -13.63 -3.09
N LEU A 137 5.14 -13.34 -2.39
CA LEU A 137 6.47 -13.79 -2.80
C LEU A 137 6.55 -15.33 -2.85
N GLY A 138 6.02 -16.00 -1.83
CA GLY A 138 5.96 -17.47 -1.80
C GLY A 138 5.19 -18.05 -2.98
N ALA A 139 3.99 -17.52 -3.25
CA ALA A 139 3.16 -17.96 -4.36
C ALA A 139 3.81 -17.68 -5.74
N LEU A 140 4.42 -16.51 -5.93
CA LEU A 140 5.12 -16.17 -7.16
C LEU A 140 6.35 -17.06 -7.41
N VAL A 141 7.08 -17.41 -6.35
CA VAL A 141 8.20 -18.37 -6.45
C VAL A 141 7.68 -19.77 -6.79
N SER A 142 6.55 -20.21 -6.26
CA SER A 142 5.93 -21.46 -6.69
C SER A 142 5.59 -21.45 -8.18
N PHE A 143 4.95 -20.38 -8.69
CA PHE A 143 4.66 -20.21 -10.12
C PHE A 143 5.93 -20.14 -10.99
N TRP A 144 7.06 -19.71 -10.42
CA TRP A 144 8.35 -19.71 -11.11
C TRP A 144 8.82 -21.11 -11.49
N PHE A 145 8.51 -22.14 -10.70
CA PHE A 145 8.90 -23.51 -11.00
C PHE A 145 7.88 -24.26 -11.86
N GLU A 146 6.67 -23.73 -12.02
CA GLU A 146 5.64 -24.31 -12.87
C GLU A 146 5.88 -24.00 -14.36
N SER A 147 5.60 -24.98 -15.22
CA SER A 147 5.61 -24.81 -16.68
C SER A 147 4.37 -24.05 -17.15
N GLY A 148 4.51 -23.18 -18.16
CA GLY A 148 3.39 -22.45 -18.76
C GLY A 148 3.19 -21.01 -18.25
N HIS A 149 3.95 -20.59 -17.24
CA HIS A 149 3.94 -19.21 -16.75
C HIS A 149 4.96 -18.32 -17.44
N ASP A 150 4.57 -17.07 -17.68
CA ASP A 150 5.46 -16.04 -18.20
C ASP A 150 6.50 -15.63 -17.15
N LYS A 151 7.75 -15.99 -17.43
CA LYS A 151 8.90 -15.71 -16.55
C LYS A 151 9.27 -14.22 -16.52
N VAL A 152 8.93 -13.44 -17.53
CA VAL A 152 9.21 -11.99 -17.51
C VAL A 152 8.32 -11.31 -16.47
N HIS A 153 7.01 -11.53 -16.56
CA HIS A 153 6.05 -10.97 -15.60
C HIS A 153 6.27 -11.47 -14.18
N LEU A 154 6.54 -12.77 -14.00
CA LEU A 154 6.86 -13.32 -12.67
C LEU A 154 8.13 -12.71 -12.07
N THR A 155 9.20 -12.56 -12.86
CA THR A 155 10.44 -11.91 -12.37
C THR A 155 10.14 -10.50 -11.89
N LEU A 156 9.39 -9.75 -12.70
CA LEU A 156 9.02 -8.37 -12.37
C LEU A 156 8.20 -8.31 -11.08
N MET A 157 7.22 -9.20 -10.91
CA MET A 157 6.44 -9.27 -9.68
C MET A 157 7.28 -9.67 -8.46
N ILE A 158 8.22 -10.62 -8.61
CA ILE A 158 9.13 -11.02 -7.54
C ILE A 158 10.02 -9.84 -7.12
N VAL A 159 10.66 -9.16 -8.08
CA VAL A 159 11.53 -8.00 -7.82
C VAL A 159 10.75 -6.89 -7.13
N CYS A 160 9.57 -6.53 -7.63
CA CYS A 160 8.74 -5.50 -7.00
C CYS A 160 8.25 -5.93 -5.61
N SER A 161 7.91 -7.20 -5.39
CA SER A 161 7.52 -7.71 -4.06
C SER A 161 8.69 -7.65 -3.06
N LEU A 162 9.91 -7.98 -3.50
CA LEU A 162 11.12 -7.84 -2.69
C LEU A 162 11.43 -6.38 -2.36
N LEU A 163 11.25 -5.47 -3.32
CA LEU A 163 11.35 -4.04 -3.08
C LEU A 163 10.34 -3.60 -2.02
N LEU A 164 9.05 -3.94 -2.17
CA LEU A 164 8.04 -3.60 -1.16
C LEU A 164 8.41 -4.16 0.21
N LEU A 165 8.84 -5.43 0.31
CA LEU A 165 9.26 -6.04 1.57
C LEU A 165 10.45 -5.28 2.20
N HIS A 166 11.47 -4.95 1.40
CA HIS A 166 12.61 -4.15 1.86
C HIS A 166 12.16 -2.79 2.42
N MET A 167 11.22 -2.14 1.73
CA MET A 167 10.67 -0.85 2.16
C MET A 167 9.88 -0.99 3.46
N GLN A 168 9.10 -2.06 3.61
CA GLN A 168 8.41 -2.35 4.86
C GLN A 168 9.38 -2.61 6.02
N VAL A 169 10.49 -3.32 5.80
CA VAL A 169 11.57 -3.51 6.79
C VAL A 169 12.17 -2.16 7.17
N LYS A 170 12.62 -1.37 6.19
CA LYS A 170 13.25 -0.06 6.39
C LYS A 170 12.35 0.87 7.18
N TRP A 171 11.08 0.95 6.80
CA TRP A 171 10.10 1.76 7.52
C TRP A 171 9.81 1.18 8.90
N SER A 172 9.75 -0.15 9.09
CA SER A 172 9.54 -0.71 10.45
C SER A 172 10.70 -0.37 11.38
N ALA A 173 11.93 -0.45 10.88
CA ALA A 173 13.12 -0.05 11.64
C ALA A 173 13.08 1.44 12.00
N LYS A 174 12.72 2.32 11.06
CA LYS A 174 12.49 3.75 11.36
C LYS A 174 11.42 3.93 12.44
N LEU A 175 10.36 3.11 12.46
CA LEU A 175 9.27 3.20 13.45
C LEU A 175 9.78 2.89 14.84
N LEU A 176 10.46 1.76 14.98
CA LEU A 176 10.99 1.26 16.24
C LEU A 176 12.04 2.22 16.82
N ASN A 177 12.83 2.87 15.95
CA ASN A 177 13.82 3.87 16.36
C ASN A 177 13.22 5.27 16.60
N GLY A 178 11.89 5.43 16.58
CA GLY A 178 11.21 6.73 16.79
C GLY A 178 11.36 7.74 15.64
N GLN A 179 12.04 7.35 14.56
CA GLN A 179 12.38 8.21 13.41
C GLN A 179 11.21 8.45 12.44
N ILE A 180 10.02 7.92 12.69
CA ILE A 180 8.85 8.23 11.83
C ILE A 180 7.97 9.35 12.37
N ARG A 181 8.24 9.89 13.57
CA ARG A 181 7.72 11.22 13.90
C ARG A 181 8.20 12.28 12.89
N THR A 182 9.24 11.96 12.10
CA THR A 182 9.84 12.82 11.09
C THR A 182 9.62 12.34 9.64
N MET A 183 8.47 11.74 9.26
CA MET A 183 8.16 11.49 7.83
C MET A 183 7.08 12.38 7.19
N VAL A 184 6.31 13.14 7.98
CA VAL A 184 5.40 14.19 7.49
C VAL A 184 6.05 15.55 7.76
N SER A 185 6.14 16.42 6.75
CA SER A 185 6.69 17.78 6.90
C SER A 185 5.99 18.47 8.07
N HIS A 186 6.75 19.08 8.97
CA HIS A 186 6.16 19.96 9.99
C HIS A 186 5.58 21.14 9.23
N GLY A 187 4.29 21.09 8.95
CA GLY A 187 3.58 22.03 8.10
C GLY A 187 2.08 21.90 8.26
N LEU A 188 1.65 21.64 9.49
CA LEU A 188 0.41 22.13 10.08
C LEU A 188 0.76 22.68 11.45
#